data_AF-A0A2G5KMC2-F1
#
_entry.id   AF-A0A2G5KMC2-F1
#
_cell.length_a   1.000
_cell.length_b   1.000
_cell.length_c   1.000
_cell.angle_alpha   90.00
_cell.angle_beta   90.00
_cell.angle_gamma   90.00
#
_symmetry.space_group_name_H-M   'P 1'
#
loop_
_entity.id
_entity.type
_entity.pdbx_description
1 polymer ?
#
loop_
_entity_poly.entity_id
_entity_poly.type
_entity_poly.pdbx_seq_one_letter_code
_entity_poly.pdbx_strand_id
1 'polypeptide(L)'
;MIFIFYLSCQRESKSKEYIIENEIAYPMSQDQVIKKIGLPDSVSTEDYDTGSFGKRKREIYHYGRHQLIFSHHGIYKGLKSK
;
A
#
# COMPACT_ATOMS: atom_id res chain seq x y z
N MET A 1 34.51 16.48 28.98
CA MET A 1 33.47 15.46 29.20
C MET A 1 32.58 15.45 27.98
N ILE A 2 32.56 14.35 27.22
CA ILE A 2 31.81 14.24 25.96
C ILE A 2 30.43 13.65 26.30
N PHE A 3 29.37 14.46 26.17
CA PHE A 3 27.98 14.01 26.29
C PHE A 3 27.45 13.73 24.87
N ILE A 4 27.54 12.49 24.42
CA ILE A 4 26.88 12.06 23.18
C ILE A 4 25.40 11.88 23.52
N PHE A 5 24.57 12.86 23.16
CA PHE A 5 23.12 12.69 23.08
C PHE A 5 22.83 11.68 21.97
N TYR A 6 22.79 10.39 22.32
CA TYR A 6 22.00 9.39 21.63
C TYR A 6 20.54 9.77 21.82
N LEU A 7 20.07 10.76 21.05
CA LEU A 7 18.65 11.00 20.88
C LEU A 7 18.13 9.77 20.15
N SER A 8 17.48 8.92 20.93
CA SER A 8 16.66 7.80 20.52
C SER A 8 15.83 8.18 19.30
N CYS A 9 16.34 7.91 18.11
CA CYS A 9 15.52 7.75 16.92
C CYS A 9 14.82 6.38 17.04
N GLN A 10 14.08 6.17 18.14
CA GLN A 10 13.06 5.13 18.22
C GLN A 10 11.90 5.64 17.36
N ARG A 11 12.11 5.60 16.05
CA ARG A 11 11.05 5.69 15.07
C ARG A 11 10.21 4.45 15.32
N GLU A 12 9.18 4.56 16.16
CA GLU A 12 8.21 3.49 16.40
C GLU A 12 7.78 2.98 15.03
N SER A 13 8.26 1.78 14.69
CA SER A 13 7.98 1.18 13.40
C SER A 13 6.55 0.69 13.47
N LYS A 14 5.60 1.57 13.14
CA LYS A 14 4.20 1.20 12.98
C LYS A 14 4.12 -0.03 12.06
N SER A 15 3.34 -1.03 12.45
CA SER A 15 3.11 -2.20 11.60
C SER A 15 2.57 -1.75 10.23
N LYS A 16 2.98 -2.42 9.16
CA LYS A 16 2.45 -2.20 7.80
C LYS A 16 0.92 -2.23 7.80
N GLU A 17 0.34 -3.13 8.61
CA GLU A 17 -1.11 -3.31 8.76
C GLU A 17 -1.78 -2.07 9.37
N TYR A 18 -1.17 -1.48 10.39
CA TYR A 18 -1.70 -0.26 11.01
C TYR A 18 -1.73 0.90 10.01
N ILE A 19 -0.67 1.06 9.23
CA ILE A 19 -0.56 2.11 8.20
C ILE A 19 -1.64 1.91 7.13
N ILE A 20 -1.84 0.66 6.69
CA ILE A 20 -2.86 0.30 5.70
C ILE A 20 -4.27 0.66 6.19
N GLU A 21 -4.59 0.33 7.44
CA GLU A 21 -5.95 0.50 7.97
C GLU A 21 -6.27 1.95 8.38
N ASN A 22 -5.26 2.76 8.73
CA ASN A 22 -5.49 4.09 9.33
C ASN A 22 -4.88 5.26 8.55
N GLU A 23 -3.87 5.04 7.70
CA GLU A 23 -3.12 6.13 7.05
C GLU A 23 -3.22 6.14 5.52
N ILE A 24 -3.65 5.05 4.90
CA ILE A 24 -3.88 4.99 3.46
C ILE A 24 -5.32 5.43 3.18
N ALA A 25 -5.46 6.40 2.28
CA ALA A 25 -6.75 6.97 1.91
C ALA A 25 -6.86 7.10 0.39
N TYR A 26 -8.10 7.06 -0.12
CA TYR A 26 -8.37 7.39 -1.51
C TYR A 26 -8.49 8.91 -1.69
N PRO A 27 -7.90 9.52 -2.74
CA PRO A 27 -6.95 8.95 -3.70
C PRO A 27 -5.49 9.07 -3.22
N MET A 28 -4.70 8.03 -3.42
CA MET A 28 -3.25 8.04 -3.18
C MET A 28 -2.54 7.32 -4.31
N SER A 29 -1.41 7.85 -4.79
CA SER A 29 -0.63 7.18 -5.84
C SER A 29 0.13 5.98 -5.29
N GLN A 30 0.44 5.03 -6.15
CA GLN A 30 1.24 3.86 -5.82
C GLN A 30 2.57 4.23 -5.15
N ASP A 31 3.29 5.24 -5.66
CA ASP A 31 4.51 5.74 -5.05
C ASP A 31 4.30 6.27 -3.63
N GLN A 32 3.21 6.98 -3.39
CA GLN A 32 2.89 7.48 -2.04
C GLN A 32 2.59 6.33 -1.07
N VAL A 33 1.86 5.32 -1.54
CA VAL A 33 1.58 4.11 -0.76
C VAL A 33 2.87 3.35 -0.43
N ILE A 34 3.73 3.13 -1.43
CA ILE A 34 5.02 2.46 -1.25
C ILE A 34 5.94 3.28 -0.32
N LYS A 35 5.94 4.61 -0.42
CA LYS A 35 6.72 5.46 0.49
C LYS A 35 6.22 5.41 1.93
N LYS A 36 4.92 5.21 2.15
CA LYS A 36 4.30 5.12 3.49
C LYS A 36 4.48 3.73 4.13
N ILE A 37 4.19 2.66 3.40
CA ILE A 37 4.17 1.28 3.93
C ILE A 37 5.50 0.56 3.69
N GLY A 38 6.15 0.86 2.57
CA GLY A 38 7.25 0.09 2.00
C GLY A 38 6.83 -0.73 0.78
N LEU A 39 7.78 -1.52 0.27
CA LEU A 39 7.54 -2.44 -0.85
C LEU A 39 6.51 -3.52 -0.45
N PRO A 40 5.62 -3.91 -1.38
CA PRO A 40 4.71 -5.04 -1.18
C PRO A 40 5.49 -6.35 -1.12
N ASP A 41 4.90 -7.36 -0.49
CA ASP A 41 5.49 -8.70 -0.41
C ASP A 41 5.38 -9.43 -1.76
N SER A 42 4.30 -9.17 -2.50
CA SER A 42 4.14 -9.59 -3.90
C SER A 42 3.15 -8.69 -4.65
N VAL A 43 3.19 -8.75 -5.97
CA VAL A 43 2.24 -8.06 -6.86
C VAL A 43 1.59 -9.10 -7.76
N SER A 44 0.25 -9.08 -7.83
CA SER A 44 -0.51 -9.91 -8.76
C SER A 44 -1.39 -9.05 -9.64
N THR A 45 -1.65 -9.52 -10.85
CA THR A 45 -2.61 -8.88 -11.75
C THR A 45 -3.89 -9.70 -11.80
N GLU A 46 -5.04 -9.03 -11.70
CA GLU A 46 -6.35 -9.66 -11.84
C GLU A 46 -7.10 -9.03 -13.02
N ASP A 47 -7.72 -9.88 -13.83
CA ASP A 47 -8.68 -9.44 -14.83
C ASP A 47 -10.02 -9.14 -14.13
N TYR A 48 -10.55 -7.93 -14.33
CA TYR A 48 -11.89 -7.55 -13.89
C TYR A 48 -12.72 -7.12 -15.08
N ASP A 49 -13.98 -7.53 -15.08
CA ASP A 49 -14.91 -7.17 -16.14
C ASP A 49 -15.38 -5.71 -15.93
N THR A 50 -15.26 -4.90 -16.99
CA THR A 50 -15.76 -3.51 -17.01
C THR A 50 -17.06 -3.36 -17.78
N GLY A 51 -17.74 -4.48 -18.07
CA GLY A 51 -18.98 -4.52 -18.83
C GLY A 51 -18.71 -4.26 -20.31
N SER A 52 -19.32 -3.21 -20.86
CA SER A 52 -19.27 -2.88 -22.29
C SER A 52 -17.87 -2.60 -22.84
N PHE A 53 -16.87 -2.35 -21.97
CA PHE A 53 -15.48 -2.11 -22.35
C PHE A 53 -14.59 -3.36 -22.29
N GLY A 54 -15.15 -4.53 -21.95
CA GLY A 54 -14.44 -5.80 -21.85
C GLY A 54 -13.65 -5.97 -20.55
N LYS A 55 -12.74 -6.96 -20.54
CA LYS A 55 -11.88 -7.25 -19.39
C LYS A 55 -10.71 -6.27 -19.33
N ARG A 56 -10.48 -5.70 -18.15
CA ARG A 56 -9.29 -4.89 -17.86
C ARG A 56 -8.47 -5.54 -16.78
N LYS A 57 -7.18 -5.22 -16.78
CA LYS A 57 -6.23 -5.67 -15.76
C LYS A 57 -6.13 -4.63 -14.65
N ARG A 58 -6.17 -5.09 -13.40
CA ARG A 58 -5.84 -4.29 -12.21
C ARG A 58 -4.69 -4.94 -11.46
N GLU A 59 -3.85 -4.11 -10.86
CA GLU A 59 -2.75 -4.57 -10.03
C GLU A 59 -3.19 -4.65 -8.57
N ILE A 60 -2.74 -5.71 -7.90
CA ILE A 60 -3.05 -5.99 -6.50
C ILE A 60 -1.73 -6.18 -5.77
N TYR A 61 -1.53 -5.36 -4.76
CA TYR A 61 -0.31 -5.34 -3.96
C TYR A 61 -0.61 -6.07 -2.65
N HIS A 62 0.15 -7.12 -2.38
CA HIS A 62 -0.04 -7.95 -1.20
C HIS A 62 0.87 -7.45 -0.07
N TYR A 63 0.26 -7.17 1.08
CA TYR A 63 0.92 -6.75 2.31
C TYR A 63 0.42 -7.64 3.46
N GLY A 64 1.00 -8.82 3.61
CA GLY A 64 0.55 -9.84 4.55
C GLY A 64 -0.91 -10.25 4.34
N ARG A 65 -1.78 -9.92 5.30
CA ARG A 65 -3.23 -10.23 5.23
C ARG A 65 -4.03 -9.23 4.38
N HIS A 66 -3.46 -8.07 4.08
CA HIS A 66 -4.13 -7.02 3.32
C HIS A 66 -3.72 -7.04 1.86
N GLN A 67 -4.68 -6.72 0.99
CA GLN A 67 -4.47 -6.63 -0.46
C GLN A 67 -4.95 -5.27 -0.92
N LEU A 68 -4.05 -4.45 -1.46
CA LEU A 68 -4.38 -3.11 -1.97
C LEU A 68 -4.62 -3.17 -3.47
N ILE A 69 -5.78 -2.70 -3.91
CA ILE A 69 -6.15 -2.64 -5.31
C ILE A 69 -5.70 -1.29 -5.88
N PHE A 70 -5.02 -1.33 -7.02
CA PHE A 70 -4.67 -0.15 -7.79
C PHE A 70 -5.43 -0.14 -9.12
N SER A 71 -5.84 1.06 -9.53
CA SER A 71 -6.32 1.29 -10.89
C SER A 71 -5.18 1.21 -11.89
N HIS A 72 -5.53 1.12 -13.18
CA HIS A 72 -4.56 1.14 -14.28
C HIS A 72 -3.65 2.38 -14.29
N HIS A 73 -4.08 3.50 -13.68
CA HIS A 73 -3.28 4.72 -13.57
C HIS A 73 -2.42 4.77 -12.29
N GLY A 74 -2.24 3.65 -11.60
CA GLY A 74 -1.44 3.58 -10.37
C GLY A 74 -2.07 4.32 -9.18
N ILE A 75 -3.38 4.55 -9.20
CA ILE A 75 -4.11 5.16 -8.07
C ILE A 75 -4.71 4.05 -7.22
N TYR A 76 -4.43 4.07 -5.91
CA TYR A 76 -5.05 3.19 -4.92
C TYR A 76 -6.57 3.31 -5.04
N LYS A 77 -7.30 2.20 -4.98
CA LYS A 77 -8.77 2.15 -5.09
C LYS A 77 -9.46 1.60 -3.85
N GLY A 78 -8.74 0.86 -3.00
CA GLY A 78 -9.29 0.27 -1.80
C GLY A 78 -8.62 -1.04 -1.42
N LEU A 79 -9.07 -1.58 -0.29
CA LEU A 79 -8.68 -2.91 0.19
C LEU A 79 -9.54 -3.99 -0.47
N LYS A 80 -8.90 -5.07 -0.93
CA LYS A 80 -9.57 -6.31 -1.30
C LYS A 80 -9.75 -7.14 -0.03
N SER A 81 -10.96 -7.13 0.52
CA SER A 81 -11.34 -8.13 1.53
C SER A 81 -11.48 -9.49 0.84
N LYS A 82 -10.91 -10.53 1.45
CA LYS A 82 -11.12 -11.92 1.04
C LYS A 82 -12.57 -12.34 1.24
#